data_AF-A0A7L4DYP9-F1
#
_entry.id   AF-A0A7L4DYP9-F1
#
_cell.length_a   1.000
_cell.length_b   1.000
_cell.length_c   1.000
_cell.angle_alpha   90.00
_cell.angle_beta   90.00
_cell.angle_gamma   90.00
#
_symmetry.space_group_name_H-M   'P 1'
#
loop_
_entity.id
_entity.type
_entity.pdbx_description
1 polymer ?
#
loop_
_entity_poly.entity_id
_entity_poly.type
_entity_poly.pdbx_seq_one_letter_code
_entity_poly.pdbx_strand_id
1 'polypeptide(L)'
;SFIESSQKLYHAGLEQIDFMHAWEDSRRQINAWVEERTEGKIQNLLAKGILGSQTRLVVVNAVYFKGNWEKQFNKEKTAERPFHINK
;
A
#
# COMPACT_ATOMS: atom_id res chain seq x y z
N SER A 1 13.68 -22.78 2.37
CA SER A 1 13.96 -21.81 3.46
C SER A 1 12.79 -20.85 3.62
N PHE A 2 12.74 -20.01 4.68
CA PHE A 2 11.67 -19.02 4.86
C PHE A 2 11.51 -18.10 3.63
N ILE A 3 12.63 -17.64 3.06
CA ILE A 3 12.64 -16.75 1.88
C ILE A 3 12.06 -17.44 0.65
N GLU A 4 12.46 -18.68 0.36
CA GLU A 4 11.92 -19.43 -0.77
C GLU A 4 10.41 -19.68 -0.63
N SER A 5 9.93 -19.99 0.58
CA SER A 5 8.50 -20.18 0.84
C SER A 5 7.72 -18.89 0.68
N SER A 6 8.26 -17.75 1.15
CA SER A 6 7.65 -16.44 1.00
C SER A 6 7.48 -16.05 -0.48
N GLN A 7 8.53 -16.25 -1.27
CA GLN A 7 8.48 -16.01 -2.71
C GLN A 7 7.50 -16.96 -3.43
N LYS A 8 7.53 -18.26 -3.12
CA LYS A 8 6.68 -19.26 -3.82
C LYS A 8 5.19 -19.14 -3.50
N LEU A 9 4.85 -18.86 -2.24
CA LEU A 9 3.45 -18.89 -1.78
C LEU A 9 2.79 -17.51 -1.85
N TYR A 10 3.54 -16.44 -1.64
CA TYR A 10 2.99 -15.08 -1.52
C TYR A 10 3.51 -14.13 -2.59
N HIS A 11 4.43 -14.58 -3.46
CA HIS A 11 5.13 -13.73 -4.43
C HIS A 11 5.81 -12.53 -3.75
N ALA A 12 6.18 -12.72 -2.48
CA ALA A 12 6.76 -11.70 -1.64
C ALA A 12 8.28 -11.79 -1.70
N GLY A 13 8.88 -10.74 -2.29
CA GLY A 13 10.32 -10.56 -2.28
C GLY A 13 10.82 -10.11 -0.91
N LEU A 14 12.11 -10.38 -0.65
CA LEU A 14 12.82 -9.81 0.50
C LEU A 14 13.78 -8.73 0.00
N GLU A 15 13.71 -7.55 0.60
CA GLU A 15 14.66 -6.48 0.38
C GLU A 15 15.37 -6.15 1.69
N GLN A 16 16.70 -6.08 1.66
CA GLN A 16 17.49 -5.64 2.80
C GLN A 16 17.66 -4.12 2.73
N ILE A 17 17.32 -3.44 3.81
CA ILE A 17 17.32 -1.98 3.90
C ILE A 17 17.90 -1.53 5.25
N ASP A 18 18.54 -0.38 5.29
CA ASP A 18 19.21 0.12 6.48
C ASP A 18 18.27 0.97 7.36
N PHE A 19 17.57 0.30 8.26
CA PHE A 19 16.80 1.00 9.29
C PHE A 19 17.66 1.58 10.41
N MET A 20 18.87 1.07 10.65
CA MET A 20 19.67 1.47 11.81
C MET A 20 20.24 2.87 11.64
N HIS A 21 20.73 3.19 10.43
CA HIS A 21 21.33 4.48 10.13
C HIS A 21 20.51 5.34 9.15
N ALA A 22 19.58 4.74 8.39
CA ALA A 22 18.88 5.42 7.31
C ALA A 22 17.35 5.12 7.30
N TRP A 23 16.70 5.06 8.47
CA TRP A 23 15.27 4.71 8.55
C TRP A 23 14.34 5.65 7.77
N GLU A 24 14.66 6.93 7.68
CA GLU A 24 13.83 7.89 6.92
C GLU A 24 13.99 7.73 5.41
N ASP A 25 15.18 7.37 4.92
CA ASP A 25 15.37 6.96 3.52
C ASP A 25 14.67 5.64 3.24
N SER A 26 14.81 4.68 4.16
CA SER A 26 14.13 3.39 4.08
C SER A 26 12.60 3.54 4.00
N ARG A 27 12.04 4.45 4.80
CA ARG A 27 10.62 4.80 4.76
C ARG A 27 10.21 5.37 3.40
N ARG A 28 11.02 6.25 2.82
CA ARG A 28 10.77 6.83 1.49
C ARG A 28 10.80 5.76 0.40
N GLN A 29 11.77 4.86 0.45
CA GLN A 29 11.90 3.76 -0.49
C GLN A 29 10.68 2.82 -0.45
N ILE A 30 10.24 2.42 0.75
CA ILE A 30 9.03 1.59 0.93
C ILE A 30 7.79 2.31 0.37
N ASN A 31 7.61 3.59 0.68
CA ASN A 31 6.46 4.35 0.17
C ASN A 31 6.50 4.49 -1.36
N ALA A 32 7.66 4.75 -1.94
CA ALA A 32 7.82 4.85 -3.39
C ALA A 32 7.50 3.51 -4.08
N TRP A 33 7.95 2.39 -3.51
CA TRP A 33 7.61 1.06 -4.00
C TRP A 33 6.10 0.78 -3.93
N VAL A 34 5.45 1.12 -2.81
CA VAL A 34 3.98 0.97 -2.68
C VAL A 34 3.25 1.84 -3.70
N GLU A 35 3.70 3.09 -3.87
CA GLU A 35 3.12 4.03 -4.82
C GLU A 35 3.22 3.50 -6.25
N GLU A 36 4.39 2.99 -6.66
CA GLU A 36 4.60 2.36 -7.96
C GLU A 36 3.68 1.16 -8.16
N ARG A 37 3.62 0.25 -7.17
CA ARG A 37 2.79 -0.98 -7.24
C ARG A 37 1.30 -0.72 -7.23
N THR A 38 0.88 0.47 -6.80
CA THR A 38 -0.52 0.86 -6.73
C THR A 38 -0.88 1.95 -7.75
N GLU A 39 -0.03 2.19 -8.75
CA GLU A 39 -0.26 3.20 -9.79
C GLU A 39 -0.58 4.60 -9.21
N GLY A 40 0.13 4.98 -8.15
CA GLY A 40 -0.06 6.26 -7.48
C GLY A 40 -1.30 6.36 -6.57
N LYS A 41 -2.04 5.26 -6.36
CA LYS A 41 -3.29 5.28 -5.58
C LYS A 41 -3.08 5.22 -4.08
N ILE A 42 -2.00 4.60 -3.64
CA ILE A 42 -1.61 4.57 -2.23
C ILE A 42 -0.27 5.27 -2.11
N GLN A 43 -0.30 6.48 -1.57
CA GLN A 43 0.88 7.31 -1.33
C GLN A 43 1.10 7.44 0.17
N ASN A 44 2.37 7.56 0.57
CA ASN A 44 2.75 7.81 1.97
C ASN A 44 2.16 6.79 2.96
N LEU A 45 2.10 5.50 2.59
CA LEU A 45 1.58 4.42 3.44
C LEU A 45 2.20 4.46 4.85
N LEU A 46 3.52 4.64 4.93
CA LEU A 46 4.26 4.85 6.16
C LEU A 46 4.45 6.35 6.42
N ALA A 47 3.73 6.85 7.43
CA ALA A 47 3.86 8.21 7.92
C ALA A 47 5.27 8.49 8.49
N LYS A 48 5.68 9.77 8.48
CA LYS A 48 6.95 10.20 9.10
C LYS A 48 7.00 9.80 10.57
N GLY A 49 8.17 9.36 11.06
CA GLY A 49 8.37 8.96 12.45
C GLY A 49 7.83 7.57 12.83
N ILE A 50 7.20 6.84 11.91
CA ILE A 50 6.73 5.46 12.20
C ILE A 50 7.89 4.44 12.24
N LEU A 51 8.97 4.71 11.51
CA LEU A 51 10.19 3.91 11.51
C LEU A 51 11.27 4.59 12.35
N GLY A 52 12.19 3.80 12.89
CA GLY A 52 13.35 4.30 13.63
C GLY A 52 14.50 3.30 13.64
N SER A 53 15.60 3.66 14.30
CA SER A 53 16.82 2.83 14.38
C SER A 53 16.63 1.45 15.01
N GLN A 54 15.52 1.25 15.73
CA GLN A 54 15.15 -0.04 16.32
C GLN A 54 14.25 -0.89 15.42
N THR A 55 13.77 -0.38 14.28
CA THR A 55 13.03 -1.18 13.30
C THR A 55 13.93 -2.31 12.78
N ARG A 56 13.40 -3.54 12.74
CA ARG A 56 14.14 -4.73 12.29
C ARG A 56 13.51 -5.38 11.07
N LEU A 57 12.19 -5.31 10.94
CA LEU A 57 11.43 -5.89 9.85
C LEU A 57 10.18 -5.06 9.60
N VAL A 58 9.86 -4.84 8.33
CA VAL A 58 8.58 -4.25 7.90
C VAL A 58 7.97 -5.22 6.90
N VAL A 59 6.72 -5.61 7.13
CA VAL A 59 5.94 -6.41 6.18
C VAL A 59 4.88 -5.49 5.58
N VAL A 60 4.90 -5.36 4.26
CA VAL A 60 4.01 -4.43 3.54
C VAL A 60 3.09 -5.21 2.62
N ASN A 61 1.80 -4.88 2.68
CA ASN A 61 0.80 -5.32 1.71
C ASN A 61 -0.06 -4.13 1.32
N ALA A 62 -0.21 -3.90 0.03
CA ALA A 62 -0.99 -2.80 -0.52
C ALA A 62 -1.79 -3.31 -1.71
N VAL A 63 -3.11 -3.09 -1.68
CA VAL A 63 -4.04 -3.57 -2.71
C VAL A 63 -4.94 -2.42 -3.15
N TYR A 64 -4.96 -2.15 -4.45
CA TYR A 64 -5.89 -1.23 -5.07
C TYR A 64 -6.77 -1.99 -6.07
N PHE A 65 -8.08 -1.76 -6.01
CA PHE A 65 -9.03 -2.40 -6.90
C PHE A 65 -9.89 -1.35 -7.61
N LYS A 66 -9.93 -1.44 -8.94
CA LYS A 66 -10.83 -0.67 -9.79
C LYS A 66 -11.47 -1.58 -10.82
N GLY A 67 -12.73 -1.93 -10.58
CA GLY A 67 -13.51 -2.77 -11.49
C GLY A 67 -14.47 -1.95 -12.36
N ASN A 68 -14.75 -2.48 -13.54
CA ASN A 68 -15.93 -2.07 -14.31
C ASN A 68 -17.13 -2.88 -13.85
N TRP A 69 -18.28 -2.23 -13.70
CA TRP A 69 -19.54 -2.95 -13.53
C TRP A 69 -19.89 -3.73 -14.80
N GLU A 70 -20.38 -4.96 -14.65
CA GLU A 70 -20.91 -5.76 -15.76
C GLU A 70 -22.05 -5.02 -16.48
N LYS A 71 -22.96 -4.41 -15.70
CA LYS A 71 -23.97 -3.48 -16.18
C LYS A 71 -23.64 -2.09 -15.68
N GLN A 72 -23.11 -1.25 -16.56
CA GLN A 72 -22.70 0.11 -16.20
C GLN A 72 -23.92 1.01 -15.91
N PHE A 73 -23.73 1.96 -14.99
CA PHE A 73 -24.72 2.99 -14.70
C PHE A 73 -24.76 4.02 -15.83
N ASN A 74 -25.96 4.47 -16.20
CA ASN A 74 -26.10 5.65 -17.05
C ASN A 74 -25.72 6.90 -16.25
N LYS A 75 -24.65 7.59 -16.66
CA LYS A 75 -24.13 8.80 -16.00
C LYS A 75 -25.16 9.92 -15.90
N GLU A 76 -26.07 10.05 -16.86
CA GLU A 76 -27.13 11.07 -16.87
C GLU A 76 -28.17 10.87 -15.76
N LYS A 77 -28.23 9.66 -15.18
CA LYS A 77 -29.12 9.34 -14.06
C LYS A 77 -28.48 9.55 -12.70
N THR A 78 -27.20 9.93 -12.65
CA THR A 78 -26.50 10.25 -11.41
C THR A 78 -26.85 11.68 -10.98
N ALA A 79 -27.39 11.84 -9.79
CA ALA A 79 -27.75 13.14 -9.22
C ALA A 79 -27.47 13.17 -7.72
N GLU A 80 -27.22 14.36 -7.17
CA GLU A 80 -27.06 14.55 -5.72
C GLU A 80 -28.34 14.14 -4.97
N ARG A 81 -28.16 13.40 -3.87
CA ARG A 81 -29.23 12.95 -2.98
C ARG A 81 -28.72 12.96 -1.54
N PRO A 82 -29.59 13.17 -0.53
CA PRO A 82 -29.20 13.05 0.87
C PRO A 82 -28.65 11.65 1.19
N PHE A 83 -27.51 11.58 1.87
CA PHE A 83 -26.96 10.37 2.47
C PHE A 83 -27.09 10.45 3.99
N HIS A 84 -27.76 9.47 4.60
CA HIS A 84 -27.97 9.46 6.05
C HIS A 84 -26.89 8.62 6.73
N ILE A 85 -26.05 9.28 7.55
CA ILE A 85 -25.01 8.63 8.35
C ILE A 85 -25.61 8.30 9.72
N ASN A 86 -25.40 7.07 10.21
CA ASN A 86 -25.80 6.71 11.57
C ASN A 86 -24.92 7.42 12.61
N LYS A 87 -25.50 7.73 13.77
CA LYS A 87 -24.75 8.15 14.97
C LYS A 87 -24.31 6.95 15.79
#